data_AF-A0A8S3EKF8-F1
#
_entry.id   AF-A0A8S3EKF8-F1
#
_cell.length_a   1.000
_cell.length_b   1.000
_cell.length_c   1.000
_cell.angle_alpha   90.00
_cell.angle_beta   90.00
_cell.angle_gamma   90.00
#
_symmetry.space_group_name_H-M   'P 1'
#
loop_
_entity.id
_entity.type
_entity.pdbx_description
1 polymer ?
#
loop_
_entity_poly.entity_id
_entity_poly.type
_entity_poly.pdbx_seq_one_letter_code
_entity_poly.pdbx_strand_id
1 'polypeptide(L)'
;MTNSSEHLSKTTCLVIVFNNFVYTRRFILPRLKKIFLNYGFRGMDRVYEEIETIYKRVDEQLLETVQTEYLRPFLHRLEARMYSGRFDWATHMRVTAVKDYVKHIILDLARVHAEIYSISSQLVFLVLSRILSTLVNELVKLYSNINQFSKAGSMQACLDIIALQECLGRCMENETSNKLKTLITQIPEAAENIKSKALTDMLNVFLKQMQPYSIAFRDVLQQ
;
A
#
# COMPACT_ATOMS: atom_id res chain seq x y z
N MET A 1 -18.25 -28.64 22.45
CA MET A 1 -17.03 -28.03 23.02
C MET A 1 -15.90 -28.21 22.00
N THR A 2 -15.74 -27.24 21.10
CA THR A 2 -14.62 -27.19 20.15
C THR A 2 -13.67 -26.10 20.64
N ASN A 3 -12.64 -26.52 21.35
CA ASN A 3 -11.47 -25.69 21.63
C ASN A 3 -10.72 -25.47 20.31
N SER A 4 -11.15 -24.50 19.52
CA SER A 4 -10.32 -23.89 18.49
C SER A 4 -9.70 -22.66 19.11
N SER A 5 -8.56 -22.81 19.77
CA SER A 5 -7.68 -21.67 20.02
C SER A 5 -7.28 -21.13 18.65
N GLU A 6 -8.00 -20.11 18.16
CA GLU A 6 -7.58 -19.28 17.05
C GLU A 6 -6.23 -18.69 17.42
N HIS A 7 -5.16 -19.37 16.99
CA HIS A 7 -3.83 -18.84 17.15
C HIS A 7 -3.78 -17.61 16.25
N LEU A 8 -3.71 -16.41 16.84
CA LEU A 8 -3.57 -15.18 16.06
C LEU A 8 -2.42 -15.35 15.08
N SER A 9 -2.64 -14.91 13.83
CA SER A 9 -1.58 -14.92 12.84
C SER A 9 -0.42 -14.06 13.34
N LYS A 10 0.82 -14.42 12.96
CA LYS A 10 2.01 -13.63 13.30
C LYS A 10 1.82 -12.15 12.94
N THR A 11 1.21 -11.89 11.79
CA THR A 11 0.92 -10.55 11.29
C THR A 11 -0.07 -9.79 12.17
N THR A 12 -1.16 -10.44 12.56
CA THR A 12 -2.17 -9.88 13.48
C THR A 12 -1.54 -9.53 14.83
N CYS A 13 -0.71 -10.41 15.39
CA CYS A 13 0.04 -10.13 16.62
C CYS A 13 0.94 -8.89 16.48
N LEU A 14 1.67 -8.77 15.36
CA LEU A 14 2.53 -7.61 15.12
C LEU A 14 1.74 -6.31 15.03
N VAL A 15 0.58 -6.30 14.37
CA VAL A 15 -0.28 -5.11 14.30
C VAL A 15 -0.84 -4.73 15.67
N ILE A 16 -1.20 -5.70 16.52
CA ILE A 16 -1.65 -5.43 17.89
C ILE A 16 -0.52 -4.82 18.72
N VAL A 17 0.68 -5.39 18.66
CA VAL A 17 1.86 -4.87 19.37
C VAL A 17 2.15 -3.45 18.90
N PHE A 18 2.10 -3.21 17.59
CA PHE A 18 2.29 -1.88 17.01
C PHE A 18 1.22 -0.88 17.49
N ASN A 19 -0.05 -1.28 17.50
CA ASN A 19 -1.14 -0.44 18.01
C ASN A 19 -0.96 -0.06 19.48
N ASN A 20 -0.58 -1.04 20.32
CA ASN A 20 -0.29 -0.80 21.73
C ASN A 20 0.89 0.16 21.90
N PHE A 21 1.90 0.04 21.05
CA PHE A 21 3.07 0.90 21.08
C PHE A 21 2.72 2.36 20.73
N VAL A 22 1.97 2.55 19.64
CA VAL A 22 1.45 3.86 19.21
C VAL A 22 0.57 4.46 20.30
N TYR A 23 -0.32 3.67 20.92
CA TYR A 23 -1.18 4.12 22.01
C TYR A 23 -0.38 4.55 23.24
N THR A 24 0.60 3.74 23.65
CA THR A 24 1.46 4.06 24.79
C THR A 24 2.22 5.35 24.56
N ARG A 25 2.85 5.53 23.39
CA ARG A 25 3.56 6.76 23.04
C ARG A 25 2.63 7.97 23.06
N ARG A 26 1.44 7.85 22.47
CA ARG A 26 0.52 8.99 22.27
C ARG A 26 -0.24 9.40 23.53
N PHE A 27 -0.60 8.45 24.39
CA PHE A 27 -1.51 8.70 25.51
C PHE A 27 -0.90 8.41 26.88
N ILE A 28 -0.16 7.31 27.02
CA ILE A 28 0.36 6.87 28.31
C ILE A 28 1.59 7.69 28.71
N LEU A 29 2.57 7.85 27.82
CA LEU A 29 3.78 8.61 28.15
C LEU A 29 3.46 10.07 28.55
N PRO A 30 2.65 10.84 27.80
CA PRO A 30 2.33 12.22 28.20
C PRO A 30 1.62 12.30 29.55
N ARG A 31 0.74 11.32 29.84
CA ARG A 31 0.05 11.22 31.12
C ARG A 31 1.01 10.93 32.26
N LEU A 32 1.96 10.01 32.07
CA LEU A 32 3.01 9.71 33.04
C LEU A 32 3.87 10.94 33.31
N LYS A 33 4.32 11.65 32.27
CA LYS A 33 5.06 12.91 32.41
C LYS A 33 4.31 13.90 33.30
N LYS A 34 3.02 14.13 33.04
CA LYS A 34 2.18 15.03 33.82
C LYS A 34 2.08 14.60 35.29
N ILE A 35 1.92 13.30 35.56
CA ILE A 35 1.85 12.78 36.93
C ILE A 35 3.16 13.05 37.66
N PHE A 36 4.32 12.71 37.08
CA PHE A 36 5.60 12.93 37.74
C PHE A 36 5.88 14.42 38.01
N LEU A 37 5.57 15.31 37.06
CA LEU A 37 5.70 16.75 37.26
C LEU A 37 4.82 17.24 38.42
N ASN A 38 3.58 16.75 38.53
CA ASN A 38 2.66 17.11 39.62
C ASN A 38 3.15 16.67 41.01
N TYR A 39 3.88 15.56 41.10
CA TYR A 39 4.48 15.09 42.35
C TYR A 39 5.83 15.75 42.69
N GLY A 40 6.25 16.75 41.91
CA GLY A 40 7.46 17.54 42.19
C GLY A 40 8.77 16.92 41.68
N PHE A 41 8.70 15.88 40.83
CA PHE A 41 9.89 15.33 40.19
C PHE A 41 10.42 16.32 39.15
N ARG A 42 11.65 16.84 39.37
CA ARG A 42 12.34 17.77 38.47
C ARG A 42 13.13 17.01 37.40
N GLY A 43 13.31 17.63 36.23
CA GLY A 43 14.12 17.06 35.15
C GLY A 43 13.42 15.97 34.32
N MET A 44 12.13 15.73 34.55
CA MET A 44 11.33 14.76 33.80
C MET A 44 11.21 15.09 32.30
N ASP A 45 11.44 16.34 31.89
CA ASP A 45 11.45 16.73 30.49
C ASP A 45 12.55 16.00 29.70
N ARG A 46 13.78 15.95 30.23
CA ARG A 46 14.90 15.25 29.57
C ARG A 46 14.68 13.75 29.50
N VAL A 47 14.21 13.16 30.60
CA VAL A 47 13.87 11.73 30.64
C VAL A 47 12.77 11.41 29.63
N TYR A 48 11.77 12.28 29.52
CA TYR A 48 10.70 12.11 28.54
C TYR A 48 11.22 12.19 27.10
N GLU A 49 12.09 13.15 26.79
CA GLU A 49 12.70 13.29 25.46
C GLU A 49 13.51 12.05 25.07
N GLU A 50 14.27 11.48 26.01
CA GLU A 50 15.01 10.23 25.79
C GLU A 50 14.07 9.05 25.54
N ILE A 51 13.02 8.88 26.37
CA ILE A 51 12.01 7.83 26.17
C ILE A 51 11.31 8.01 24.83
N GLU A 52 10.90 9.22 24.47
CA GLU A 52 10.23 9.53 23.21
C GLU A 52 11.12 9.18 22.01
N THR A 53 12.43 9.44 22.11
CA THR A 53 13.41 9.09 21.08
C THR A 53 13.53 7.57 20.91
N ILE A 54 13.62 6.83 22.01
CA ILE A 54 13.66 5.37 22.00
C ILE A 54 12.35 4.82 21.41
N TYR A 55 11.21 5.38 21.80
CA TYR A 55 9.92 4.96 21.30
C TYR A 55 9.81 5.20 19.80
N LYS A 56 10.14 6.39 19.29
CA LYS A 56 10.16 6.67 17.84
C LYS A 56 10.97 5.66 17.05
N ARG A 57 12.17 5.32 17.52
CA ARG A 57 13.02 4.31 16.86
C ARG A 57 12.35 2.93 16.81
N VAL A 58 11.78 2.47 17.93
CA VAL A 58 11.11 1.16 17.99
C VAL A 58 9.83 1.15 17.16
N ASP A 59 9.09 2.26 17.13
CA ASP A 59 7.90 2.46 16.30
C ASP A 59 8.22 2.29 14.82
N GLU A 60 9.30 2.92 14.33
CA GLU A 60 9.79 2.77 12.96
C GLU A 60 10.18 1.33 12.64
N GLN A 61 10.93 0.67 13.54
CA GLN A 61 11.33 -0.74 13.37
C GLN A 61 10.12 -1.70 13.35
N LEU A 62 9.12 -1.47 14.19
CA LEU A 62 7.88 -2.25 14.21
C LEU A 62 7.10 -2.05 12.91
N LEU A 63 6.99 -0.81 12.44
CA LEU A 63 6.32 -0.50 11.18
C LEU A 63 7.01 -1.20 10.00
N GLU A 64 8.34 -1.15 9.92
CA GLU A 64 9.12 -1.85 8.89
C GLU A 64 8.94 -3.37 8.95
N THR A 65 8.88 -3.94 10.16
CA THR A 65 8.66 -5.37 10.37
C THR A 65 7.26 -5.78 9.90
N VAL A 66 6.21 -5.05 10.33
CA VAL A 66 4.82 -5.27 9.90
C VAL A 66 4.73 -5.20 8.38
N GLN A 67 5.32 -4.15 7.79
CA GLN A 67 5.33 -3.95 6.35
C GLN A 67 5.99 -5.11 5.61
N THR A 68 7.15 -5.58 6.08
CA THR A 68 7.91 -6.67 5.45
C THR A 68 7.13 -7.99 5.45
N GLU A 69 6.46 -8.30 6.56
CA GLU A 69 5.65 -9.52 6.67
C GLU A 69 4.44 -9.47 5.74
N TYR A 70 3.76 -8.32 5.65
CA TYR A 70 2.69 -8.14 4.68
C TYR A 70 3.19 -8.18 3.24
N LEU A 71 4.32 -7.55 2.90
CA LEU A 71 4.80 -7.42 1.51
C LEU A 71 5.38 -8.69 0.91
N ARG A 72 6.04 -9.54 1.71
CA ARG A 72 6.79 -10.69 1.21
C ARG A 72 5.98 -11.58 0.25
N PRO A 73 4.72 -11.94 0.53
CA PRO A 73 3.90 -12.73 -0.39
C PRO A 73 3.54 -11.99 -1.69
N PHE A 74 3.42 -10.67 -1.66
CA PHE A 74 3.08 -9.86 -2.84
C PHE A 74 4.24 -9.83 -3.81
N LEU A 75 5.43 -9.46 -3.32
CA LEU A 75 6.62 -9.28 -4.16
C LEU A 75 7.01 -10.58 -4.86
N HIS A 76 6.93 -11.71 -4.15
CA HIS A 76 7.25 -13.01 -4.71
C HIS A 76 6.36 -13.41 -5.90
N ARG A 77 5.10 -12.95 -5.92
CA ARG A 77 4.13 -13.32 -6.98
C ARG A 77 3.91 -12.23 -8.02
N LEU A 78 4.37 -11.00 -7.77
CA LEU A 78 4.05 -9.84 -8.59
C LEU A 78 4.54 -10.02 -10.03
N GLU A 79 5.83 -10.29 -10.20
CA GLU A 79 6.45 -10.48 -11.51
C GLU A 79 5.81 -11.66 -12.27
N ALA A 80 5.66 -12.80 -11.60
CA ALA A 80 5.01 -13.97 -12.18
C ALA A 80 3.55 -13.68 -12.64
N ARG A 81 2.81 -12.86 -11.89
CA ARG A 81 1.45 -12.43 -12.28
C ARG A 81 1.47 -11.44 -13.43
N MET A 82 2.44 -10.53 -13.50
CA MET A 82 2.59 -9.56 -14.58
C MET A 82 2.80 -10.26 -15.94
N TYR A 83 3.64 -11.28 -15.98
CA TYR A 83 3.93 -12.08 -17.18
C TYR A 83 3.03 -13.32 -17.34
N SER A 84 1.96 -13.42 -16.57
CA SER A 84 1.03 -14.56 -16.62
C SER A 84 0.40 -14.70 -18.01
N GLY A 85 0.19 -15.96 -18.42
CA GLY A 85 -0.44 -16.31 -19.70
C GLY A 85 0.46 -16.14 -20.93
N ARG A 86 1.78 -16.30 -20.78
CA ARG A 86 2.79 -16.06 -21.86
C ARG A 86 2.71 -14.64 -22.43
N PHE A 87 2.38 -13.69 -21.57
CA PHE A 87 2.27 -12.29 -21.96
C PHE A 87 3.67 -11.69 -22.13
N ASP A 88 3.84 -10.93 -23.23
CA ASP A 88 5.08 -10.20 -23.54
C ASP A 88 4.69 -8.80 -24.03
N TRP A 89 5.32 -7.78 -23.46
CA TRP A 89 5.12 -6.37 -23.79
C TRP A 89 5.54 -6.03 -25.23
N ALA A 90 6.52 -6.76 -25.79
CA ALA A 90 7.05 -6.51 -27.12
C ALA A 90 6.18 -7.13 -28.23
N THR A 91 5.49 -8.23 -27.95
CA THR A 91 4.67 -8.95 -28.95
C THR A 91 3.17 -8.85 -28.70
N HIS A 92 2.75 -8.08 -27.69
CA HIS A 92 1.33 -7.92 -27.38
C HIS A 92 0.60 -7.29 -28.57
N MET A 93 -0.52 -7.88 -28.98
CA MET A 93 -1.24 -7.46 -30.19
C MET A 93 -2.54 -6.72 -29.91
N ARG A 94 -3.17 -6.93 -28.74
CA ARG A 94 -4.49 -6.36 -28.46
C ARG A 94 -4.77 -6.18 -26.96
N VAL A 95 -5.06 -4.93 -26.59
CA VAL A 95 -5.58 -4.56 -25.28
C VAL A 95 -7.07 -4.88 -25.21
N THR A 96 -7.49 -5.64 -24.21
CA THR A 96 -8.91 -6.00 -24.01
C THR A 96 -9.47 -5.55 -22.66
N ALA A 97 -8.64 -5.55 -21.62
CA ALA A 97 -9.00 -5.16 -20.28
C ALA A 97 -7.72 -4.91 -19.46
N VAL A 98 -7.88 -4.35 -18.26
CA VAL A 98 -6.81 -4.29 -17.26
C VAL A 98 -6.35 -5.72 -16.93
N LYS A 99 -5.04 -5.94 -16.82
CA LYS A 99 -4.46 -7.26 -16.54
C LYS A 99 -4.76 -7.71 -15.10
N ASP A 100 -4.88 -9.03 -14.90
CA ASP A 100 -5.26 -9.62 -13.62
C ASP A 100 -4.31 -9.31 -12.46
N TYR A 101 -3.02 -9.05 -12.73
CA TYR A 101 -2.08 -8.71 -11.66
C TYR A 101 -2.49 -7.42 -10.92
N VAL A 102 -3.06 -6.43 -11.62
CA VAL A 102 -3.59 -5.20 -11.03
C VAL A 102 -4.76 -5.50 -10.10
N LYS A 103 -5.70 -6.33 -10.58
CA LYS A 103 -6.84 -6.81 -9.78
C LYS A 103 -6.35 -7.54 -8.53
N HIS A 104 -5.35 -8.40 -8.67
CA HIS A 104 -4.76 -9.11 -7.53
C HIS A 104 -4.11 -8.19 -6.52
N ILE A 105 -3.37 -7.15 -6.95
CA ILE A 105 -2.81 -6.13 -6.04
C ILE A 105 -3.93 -5.47 -5.24
N ILE A 106 -4.98 -5.01 -5.90
CA ILE A 106 -6.11 -4.31 -5.26
C ILE A 106 -6.81 -5.22 -4.25
N LEU A 107 -7.10 -6.47 -4.62
CA LEU A 107 -7.76 -7.44 -3.74
C LEU A 107 -6.90 -7.83 -2.55
N ASP A 108 -5.61 -8.07 -2.77
CA ASP A 108 -4.70 -8.45 -1.70
C ASP A 108 -4.51 -7.27 -0.72
N LEU A 109 -4.44 -6.02 -1.21
CA LEU A 109 -4.43 -4.82 -0.37
C LEU A 109 -5.74 -4.60 0.39
N ALA A 110 -6.89 -4.93 -0.21
CA ALA A 110 -8.18 -4.81 0.46
C ALA A 110 -8.31 -5.79 1.64
N ARG A 111 -7.69 -6.97 1.53
CA ARG A 111 -7.58 -7.93 2.64
C ARG A 111 -6.72 -7.38 3.77
N VAL A 112 -5.56 -6.82 3.44
CA VAL A 112 -4.67 -6.16 4.43
C VAL A 112 -5.39 -5.00 5.11
N HIS A 113 -6.11 -4.17 4.34
CA HIS A 113 -6.96 -3.12 4.87
C HIS A 113 -7.95 -3.66 5.90
N ALA A 114 -8.74 -4.68 5.54
CA ALA A 114 -9.76 -5.25 6.42
C ALA A 114 -9.16 -5.84 7.71
N GLU A 115 -8.02 -6.53 7.60
CA GLU A 115 -7.30 -7.08 8.75
C GLU A 115 -6.86 -5.98 9.73
N ILE A 116 -6.21 -4.93 9.23
CA ILE A 116 -5.71 -3.83 10.07
C ILE A 116 -6.87 -3.02 10.63
N TYR A 117 -7.88 -2.72 9.82
CA TYR A 117 -9.05 -1.95 10.24
C TYR A 117 -9.80 -2.62 11.40
N SER A 118 -9.87 -3.96 11.40
CA SER A 118 -10.49 -4.72 12.50
C SER A 118 -9.80 -4.54 13.86
N ILE A 119 -8.52 -4.15 13.84
CA ILE A 119 -7.70 -3.93 15.04
C ILE A 119 -7.67 -2.44 15.40
N SER A 120 -7.36 -1.59 14.42
CA SER A 120 -7.21 -0.15 14.61
C SER A 120 -7.32 0.60 13.28
N SER A 121 -8.37 1.40 13.12
CA SER A 121 -8.57 2.22 11.92
C SER A 121 -7.46 3.26 11.72
N GLN A 122 -6.85 3.75 12.82
CA GLN A 122 -5.78 4.74 12.79
C GLN A 122 -4.48 4.21 12.15
N LEU A 123 -4.27 2.89 12.14
CA LEU A 123 -3.07 2.27 11.58
C LEU A 123 -3.21 1.97 10.09
N VAL A 124 -4.43 2.00 9.54
CA VAL A 124 -4.71 1.55 8.18
C VAL A 124 -3.92 2.37 7.16
N PHE A 125 -4.00 3.70 7.23
CA PHE A 125 -3.24 4.56 6.32
C PHE A 125 -1.74 4.36 6.48
N LEU A 126 -1.25 4.37 7.73
CA LEU A 126 0.18 4.30 8.06
C LEU A 126 0.84 3.03 7.50
N VAL A 127 0.16 1.89 7.59
CA VAL A 127 0.68 0.62 7.09
C VAL A 127 0.47 0.49 5.59
N LEU A 128 -0.73 0.81 5.07
CA LEU A 128 -1.02 0.67 3.64
C LEU A 128 -0.19 1.62 2.77
N SER A 129 0.01 2.87 3.16
CA SER A 129 0.81 3.84 2.39
C SER A 129 2.24 3.32 2.21
N ARG A 130 2.79 2.71 3.26
CA ARG A 130 4.13 2.16 3.27
C ARG A 130 4.24 0.89 2.42
N ILE A 131 3.27 -0.03 2.52
CA ILE A 131 3.15 -1.20 1.64
C ILE A 131 3.08 -0.76 0.17
N LEU A 132 2.20 0.20 -0.13
CA LEU A 132 2.01 0.75 -1.48
C LEU A 132 3.29 1.38 -2.03
N SER A 133 4.01 2.14 -1.22
CA SER A 133 5.29 2.76 -1.62
C SER A 133 6.28 1.71 -2.13
N THR A 134 6.45 0.60 -1.40
CA THR A 134 7.34 -0.48 -1.83
C THR A 134 6.81 -1.24 -3.05
N LEU A 135 5.50 -1.53 -3.12
CA LEU A 135 4.91 -2.16 -4.31
C LEU A 135 5.11 -1.32 -5.56
N VAL A 136 4.93 0.00 -5.45
CA VAL A 136 5.16 0.94 -6.55
C VAL A 136 6.63 0.97 -6.95
N ASN A 137 7.57 0.97 -6.00
CA ASN A 137 9.00 0.91 -6.33
C ASN A 137 9.36 -0.38 -7.09
N GLU A 138 8.81 -1.53 -6.69
CA GLU A 138 9.03 -2.79 -7.40
C GLU A 138 8.35 -2.82 -8.77
N LEU A 139 7.15 -2.24 -8.91
CA LEU A 139 6.52 -2.04 -10.23
C LEU A 139 7.40 -1.17 -11.13
N VAL A 140 7.88 -0.03 -10.65
CA VAL A 140 8.77 0.87 -11.41
C VAL A 140 10.03 0.12 -11.89
N LYS A 141 10.61 -0.72 -11.03
CA LYS A 141 11.75 -1.57 -11.38
C LYS A 141 11.41 -2.59 -12.46
N LEU A 142 10.27 -3.28 -12.33
CA LEU A 142 9.80 -4.25 -13.32
C LEU A 142 9.56 -3.59 -14.68
N TYR A 143 8.91 -2.43 -14.71
CA TYR A 143 8.67 -1.69 -15.95
C TYR A 143 9.96 -1.15 -16.58
N SER A 144 10.91 -0.68 -15.76
CA SER A 144 12.23 -0.22 -16.24
C SER A 144 13.04 -1.34 -16.89
N ASN A 145 12.78 -2.60 -16.52
CA ASN A 145 13.44 -3.78 -17.10
C ASN A 145 12.80 -4.25 -18.42
N ILE A 146 11.72 -3.61 -18.87
CA ILE A 146 11.09 -3.94 -20.15
C ILE A 146 11.89 -3.30 -21.28
N ASN A 147 12.49 -4.13 -22.13
CA ASN A 147 13.36 -3.66 -23.23
C ASN A 147 12.59 -2.99 -24.38
N GLN A 148 11.38 -3.47 -24.67
CA GLN A 148 10.61 -3.02 -25.83
C GLN A 148 9.11 -3.12 -25.56
N PHE A 149 8.36 -2.14 -26.09
CA PHE A 149 6.90 -2.15 -26.12
C PHE A 149 6.41 -2.21 -27.56
N SER A 150 5.40 -3.04 -27.81
CA SER A 150 4.52 -2.84 -28.97
C SER A 150 3.55 -1.68 -28.69
N LYS A 151 2.88 -1.17 -29.73
CA LYS A 151 1.80 -0.17 -29.56
C LYS A 151 0.72 -0.62 -28.56
N ALA A 152 0.28 -1.87 -28.68
CA ALA A 152 -0.70 -2.43 -27.73
C ALA A 152 -0.08 -2.67 -26.36
N GLY A 153 1.19 -3.06 -26.26
CA GLY A 153 1.91 -3.22 -25.00
C GLY A 153 2.02 -1.90 -24.23
N SER A 154 2.37 -0.80 -24.91
CA SER A 154 2.37 0.55 -24.34
C SER A 154 0.98 0.95 -23.84
N MET A 155 -0.06 0.73 -24.64
CA MET A 155 -1.43 1.04 -24.25
C MET A 155 -1.89 0.20 -23.05
N GLN A 156 -1.52 -1.08 -22.98
CA GLN A 156 -1.79 -1.96 -21.83
C GLN A 156 -1.08 -1.45 -20.57
N ALA A 157 0.19 -1.05 -20.69
CA ALA A 157 0.96 -0.52 -19.57
C ALA A 157 0.34 0.77 -19.01
N CYS A 158 -0.08 1.70 -19.87
CA CYS A 158 -0.81 2.88 -19.46
C CYS A 158 -2.12 2.51 -18.75
N LEU A 159 -2.92 1.61 -19.34
CA LEU A 159 -4.20 1.17 -18.77
C LEU A 159 -4.02 0.59 -17.36
N ASP A 160 -3.04 -0.31 -17.18
CA ASP A 160 -2.79 -1.00 -15.91
C ASP A 160 -2.33 -0.03 -14.81
N ILE A 161 -1.41 0.90 -15.12
CA ILE A 161 -0.90 1.86 -14.14
C ILE A 161 -1.97 2.90 -13.76
N ILE A 162 -2.76 3.38 -14.73
CA ILE A 162 -3.86 4.32 -14.46
C ILE A 162 -4.93 3.64 -13.61
N ALA A 163 -5.25 2.37 -13.87
CA ALA A 163 -6.19 1.61 -13.05
C ALA A 163 -5.72 1.50 -11.59
N LEU A 164 -4.42 1.24 -11.35
CA LEU A 164 -3.85 1.26 -9.99
C LEU A 164 -3.98 2.65 -9.35
N GLN A 165 -3.63 3.71 -10.07
CA GLN A 165 -3.67 5.07 -9.57
C GLN A 165 -5.09 5.52 -9.19
N GLU A 166 -6.09 5.21 -10.03
CA GLU A 166 -7.49 5.55 -9.78
C GLU A 166 -8.08 4.74 -8.60
N CYS A 167 -7.74 3.45 -8.47
CA CYS A 167 -8.26 2.62 -7.38
C CYS A 167 -7.61 2.93 -6.02
N LEU A 168 -6.30 3.21 -6.00
CA LEU A 168 -5.50 3.23 -4.77
C LEU A 168 -4.96 4.63 -4.42
N GLY A 169 -5.20 5.65 -5.25
CA GLY A 169 -4.60 6.97 -5.10
C GLY A 169 -4.87 7.67 -3.77
N ARG A 170 -5.96 7.33 -3.07
CA ARG A 170 -6.29 7.87 -1.73
C ARG A 170 -5.51 7.22 -0.59
N CYS A 171 -4.97 6.03 -0.81
CA CYS A 171 -4.09 5.35 0.15
C CYS A 171 -2.60 5.60 -0.12
N MET A 172 -2.28 6.31 -1.20
CA MET A 172 -0.89 6.62 -1.57
C MET A 172 -0.47 7.96 -0.98
N GLU A 173 0.78 8.02 -0.52
CA GLU A 173 1.46 9.28 -0.28
C GLU A 173 1.72 10.01 -1.62
N ASN A 174 1.82 11.34 -1.56
CA ASN A 174 2.06 12.18 -2.74
C ASN A 174 3.32 11.74 -3.52
N GLU A 175 4.39 11.38 -2.80
CA GLU A 175 5.62 10.88 -3.41
C GLU A 175 5.38 9.58 -4.20
N THR A 176 4.62 8.64 -3.62
CA THR A 176 4.28 7.37 -4.25
C THR A 176 3.40 7.58 -5.49
N SER A 177 2.41 8.48 -5.40
CA SER A 177 1.58 8.85 -6.55
C SER A 177 2.41 9.50 -7.67
N ASN A 178 3.37 10.34 -7.32
CA ASN A 178 4.27 10.98 -8.29
C ASN A 178 5.16 9.97 -9.01
N LYS A 179 5.66 8.93 -8.33
CA LYS A 179 6.44 7.84 -8.96
C LYS A 179 5.63 7.15 -10.07
N LEU A 180 4.34 6.86 -9.83
CA LEU A 180 3.47 6.28 -10.86
C LEU A 180 3.23 7.24 -12.03
N LYS A 181 3.03 8.54 -11.76
CA LYS A 181 2.90 9.53 -12.83
C LYS A 181 4.17 9.62 -13.67
N THR A 182 5.34 9.65 -13.04
CA THR A 182 6.63 9.62 -13.75
C THR A 182 6.78 8.35 -14.57
N LEU A 183 6.41 7.19 -14.02
CA LEU A 183 6.43 5.93 -14.74
C LEU A 183 5.54 5.96 -15.99
N ILE A 184 4.33 6.51 -15.91
CA ILE A 184 3.44 6.68 -17.06
C ILE A 184 4.11 7.53 -18.15
N THR A 185 4.79 8.62 -17.76
CA THR A 185 5.46 9.50 -18.73
C THR A 185 6.65 8.85 -19.43
N GLN A 186 7.22 7.78 -18.88
CA GLN A 186 8.31 7.01 -19.48
C GLN A 186 7.83 5.98 -20.51
N ILE A 187 6.53 5.66 -20.54
CA ILE A 187 5.97 4.68 -21.48
C ILE A 187 5.84 5.31 -22.88
N PRO A 188 6.26 4.61 -23.96
CA PRO A 188 6.11 5.11 -25.32
C PRO A 188 4.64 5.39 -25.67
N GLU A 189 4.37 6.45 -26.44
CA GLU A 189 3.02 6.84 -26.88
C GLU A 189 2.00 7.11 -25.75
N ALA A 190 2.45 7.28 -24.49
CA ALA A 190 1.55 7.44 -23.34
C ALA A 190 0.53 8.58 -23.51
N ALA A 191 0.94 9.73 -24.04
CA ALA A 191 0.07 10.89 -24.24
C ALA A 191 -1.09 10.62 -25.23
N GLU A 192 -0.86 9.78 -26.24
CA GLU A 192 -1.90 9.37 -27.20
C GLU A 192 -2.80 8.30 -26.58
N ASN A 193 -2.21 7.32 -25.91
CA ASN A 193 -2.92 6.21 -25.28
C ASN A 193 -3.90 6.69 -24.21
N ILE A 194 -3.51 7.64 -23.35
CA ILE A 194 -4.35 8.19 -22.28
C ILE A 194 -5.59 8.90 -22.84
N LYS A 195 -5.48 9.54 -24.01
CA LYS A 195 -6.59 10.23 -24.69
C LYS A 195 -7.48 9.29 -25.48
N SER A 196 -7.09 8.02 -25.63
CA SER A 196 -7.86 7.04 -26.39
C SER A 196 -9.17 6.72 -25.69
N LYS A 197 -10.29 6.93 -26.40
CA LYS A 197 -11.63 6.56 -25.92
C LYS A 197 -11.70 5.07 -25.52
N ALA A 198 -11.04 4.20 -26.27
CA ALA A 198 -11.01 2.77 -25.97
C ALA A 198 -10.35 2.48 -24.62
N LEU A 199 -9.27 3.19 -24.28
CA LEU A 199 -8.62 3.07 -22.96
C LEU A 199 -9.57 3.53 -21.85
N THR A 200 -10.21 4.68 -22.03
CA THR A 200 -11.18 5.22 -21.07
C THR A 200 -12.36 4.28 -20.85
N ASP A 201 -12.90 3.66 -21.91
CA ASP A 201 -14.00 2.71 -21.81
C ASP A 201 -13.59 1.45 -21.04
N MET A 202 -12.42 0.87 -21.34
CA MET A 202 -11.88 -0.29 -20.61
C MET A 202 -11.61 0.03 -19.14
N LEU A 203 -11.02 1.20 -18.86
CA LEU A 203 -10.78 1.68 -17.50
C LEU A 203 -12.10 1.81 -16.74
N ASN A 204 -13.12 2.44 -17.32
CA ASN A 204 -14.42 2.62 -16.67
C ASN A 204 -15.10 1.28 -16.33
N VAL A 205 -15.00 0.29 -17.21
CA VAL A 205 -15.48 -1.07 -16.93
C VAL A 205 -14.76 -1.66 -15.73
N PHE A 206 -13.42 -1.55 -15.69
CA PHE A 206 -12.63 -2.06 -14.57
C PHE A 206 -12.94 -1.34 -13.25
N LEU A 207 -13.03 -0.01 -13.26
CA LEU A 207 -13.35 0.79 -12.07
C LEU A 207 -14.73 0.44 -11.50
N LYS A 208 -15.72 0.17 -12.35
CA LYS A 208 -17.03 -0.34 -11.90
C LYS A 208 -16.92 -1.69 -11.21
N GLN A 209 -16.11 -2.61 -11.74
CA GLN A 209 -15.88 -3.91 -11.11
C GLN A 209 -15.14 -3.81 -9.77
N MET A 210 -14.22 -2.85 -9.64
CA MET A 210 -13.42 -2.64 -8.43
C MET A 210 -14.06 -1.68 -7.42
N GLN A 211 -15.23 -1.11 -7.73
CA GLN A 211 -15.89 -0.11 -6.88
C GLN A 211 -16.02 -0.51 -5.40
N PRO A 212 -16.41 -1.76 -5.04
CA PRO A 212 -16.54 -2.14 -3.63
C PRO A 212 -15.23 -1.99 -2.84
N TYR A 213 -14.10 -2.32 -3.47
CA TYR A 213 -12.78 -2.21 -2.85
C TYR A 213 -12.27 -0.78 -2.82
N SER A 214 -12.51 -0.01 -3.89
CA SER A 214 -12.17 1.41 -3.97
C SER A 214 -12.89 2.27 -2.92
N ILE A 215 -14.09 1.88 -2.48
CA ILE A 215 -14.79 2.55 -1.37
C ILE A 215 -14.05 2.34 -0.06
N ALA A 216 -13.65 1.09 0.26
CA ALA A 216 -12.90 0.81 1.48
C ALA A 216 -11.62 1.67 1.57
N PHE A 217 -10.91 1.85 0.46
CA PHE A 217 -9.72 2.70 0.37
C PHE A 217 -10.01 4.21 0.47
N ARG A 218 -11.23 4.67 0.19
CA ARG A 218 -11.61 6.09 0.31
C ARG A 218 -11.77 6.53 1.75
N ASP A 219 -12.20 5.63 2.63
CA ASP A 219 -12.49 5.94 4.03
C ASP A 219 -11.20 6.08 4.88
N VAL A 220 -10.05 5.72 4.32
CA VAL A 220 -8.73 5.67 4.98
C VAL A 220 -8.20 7.06 5.40
N LEU A 221 -8.64 8.15 4.76
CA LEU A 221 -8.20 9.52 5.08
C LEU A 221 -9.24 10.34 5.87
N GLN A 222 -10.41 9.78 6.17
CA GLN A 222 -11.50 10.50 6.82
C GLN A 222 -11.59 10.28 8.35
N GLN A 223 -10.58 9.66 8.96
CA GLN A 223 -10.53 9.33 10.39
C GLN A 223 -9.19 9.73 11.01
#